data_AF-A0A1W9JBK6-F1
#
_entry.id   AF-A0A1W9JBK6-F1
#
_cell.length_a   1.000
_cell.length_b   1.000
_cell.length_c   1.000
_cell.angle_alpha   90.00
_cell.angle_beta   90.00
_cell.angle_gamma   90.00
#
_symmetry.space_group_name_H-M   'P 1'
#
loop_
_entity.id
_entity.type
_entity.pdbx_description
1 polymer ?
#
loop_
_entity_poly.entity_id
_entity_poly.type
_entity_poly.pdbx_seq_one_letter_code
_entity_poly.pdbx_strand_id
1 'polypeptide(L)' 'MFKNLILKKLRHCWHLIQQLSGDSAYAQYLQHHADFHASTVDAPAALSRKDFYKLWQDQKWTGVKRCC' A
#
# COMPACT_ATOMS: atom_id res chain seq x y z
N MET A 1 27.78 -4.82 -21.57
CA MET A 1 27.67 -3.97 -20.36
C MET A 1 26.43 -3.06 -20.37
N PHE A 2 26.19 -2.27 -21.44
CA PHE A 2 25.04 -1.33 -21.53
C PHE A 2 23.63 -1.96 -21.46
N LYS A 3 23.40 -3.13 -22.06
CA LYS A 3 22.09 -3.82 -22.03
C LYS A 3 21.61 -4.12 -20.59
N ASN A 4 22.52 -4.51 -19.70
CA ASN A 4 22.20 -4.79 -18.30
C ASN A 4 21.88 -3.52 -17.50
N LEU A 5 22.43 -2.36 -17.88
CA LEU A 5 22.14 -1.09 -17.21
C LEU A 5 20.73 -0.58 -17.57
N ILE A 6 20.34 -0.72 -18.84
CA ILE A 6 19.00 -0.34 -19.32
C ILE A 6 17.93 -1.21 -18.64
N LEU A 7 18.13 -2.53 -18.59
CA LEU A 7 17.20 -3.45 -17.91
C LEU A 7 17.06 -3.14 -16.41
N LYS A 8 18.15 -2.79 -15.72
CA LYS A 8 18.12 -2.38 -14.31
C LYS A 8 17.30 -1.11 -14.10
N LYS A 9 17.48 -0.10 -14.96
CA LYS A 9 16.73 1.16 -14.89
C LYS A 9 15.24 0.94 -15.16
N LEU A 10 14.89 0.17 -16.19
CA LEU A 10 13.50 -0.18 -16.49
C LEU A 10 12.82 -0.91 -15.33
N ARG A 11 13.51 -1.88 -14.71
CA ARG A 11 13.00 -2.56 -13.51
C ARG A 11 12.77 -1.60 -12.35
N HIS A 12 13.71 -0.69 -12.11
CA HIS A 12 13.56 0.31 -11.05
C HIS A 12 12.36 1.22 -11.31
N CYS A 13 12.22 1.76 -12.52
CA CYS A 13 11.06 2.56 -12.91
C CYS A 13 9.75 1.77 -12.77
N TRP A 14 9.74 0.49 -13.14
CA TRP A 14 8.58 -0.38 -12.96
C TRP A 14 8.18 -0.53 -11.49
N HIS A 15 9.14 -0.74 -10.58
CA HIS A 15 8.85 -0.79 -9.16
C HIS A 15 8.29 0.53 -8.61
N LEU A 16 8.80 1.68 -9.09
CA LEU A 16 8.26 2.99 -8.72
C LEU A 16 6.81 3.15 -9.20
N ILE A 17 6.50 2.76 -10.44
CA ILE A 17 5.13 2.77 -10.96
C ILE A 17 4.22 1.87 -10.10
N GLN A 18 4.65 0.66 -9.75
CA GLN A 18 3.87 -0.25 -8.89
C GLN A 18 3.63 0.31 -7.47
N GLN A 19 4.57 1.09 -6.94
CA GLN A 19 4.41 1.76 -5.64
C GLN A 19 3.44 2.94 -5.75
N LEU A 20 3.55 3.76 -6.80
CA LEU A 20 2.70 4.93 -7.02
C LEU A 20 1.26 4.56 -7.43
N SER A 21 1.08 3.49 -8.20
CA SER A 21 -0.23 2.94 -8.60
C SER A 21 -1.03 2.42 -7.40
N GLY A 22 -0.34 1.96 -6.35
CA GLY A 22 -0.99 1.31 -5.21
C GLY A 22 -1.27 -0.19 -5.42
N ASP A 23 -0.72 -0.79 -6.49
CA ASP A 23 -0.78 -2.23 -6.74
C ASP A 23 -0.22 -3.06 -5.58
N SER A 24 0.80 -2.51 -4.92
CA SER A 24 1.44 -3.10 -3.73
C SER A 24 0.85 -2.62 -2.40
N ALA A 25 -0.18 -1.76 -2.41
CA ALA A 25 -0.69 -1.12 -1.19
C ALA A 25 -1.20 -2.13 -0.16
N TYR A 26 -1.91 -3.17 -0.59
CA TYR A 26 -2.39 -4.21 0.33
C TYR A 26 -1.24 -5.02 0.96
N ALA A 27 -0.20 -5.33 0.20
CA ALA A 27 0.97 -6.03 0.74
C ALA A 27 1.75 -5.16 1.74
N GLN A 28 1.90 -3.87 1.45
CA GLN A 28 2.49 -2.90 2.38
C GLN A 28 1.64 -2.76 3.66
N TYR A 29 0.32 -2.77 3.53
CA TYR A 29 -0.60 -2.79 4.68
C TYR A 29 -0.39 -4.03 5.56
N LEU A 30 -0.28 -5.23 4.98
CA LEU A 30 -0.05 -6.45 5.75
C LEU A 30 1.28 -6.42 6.49
N GLN A 31 2.35 -5.94 5.82
CA GLN A 31 3.66 -5.79 6.46
C GLN A 31 3.58 -4.82 7.64
N HIS A 32 2.99 -3.65 7.43
CA HIS A 32 2.81 -2.65 8.49
C HIS A 32 1.95 -3.17 9.64
N HIS A 33 0.86 -3.89 9.34
CA HIS A 33 0.01 -4.51 10.33
C HIS A 33 0.79 -5.53 11.17
N ALA A 34 1.56 -6.42 10.52
CA ALA A 34 2.39 -7.39 11.22
C ALA A 34 3.43 -6.70 12.12
N ASP A 35 4.14 -5.70 11.60
CA ASP A 35 5.18 -4.99 12.35
C ASP A 35 4.61 -4.20 13.54
N PHE A 36 3.50 -3.50 13.33
CA PHE A 36 2.86 -2.67 14.38
C PHE A 36 2.19 -3.53 15.46
N HIS A 37 1.59 -4.66 15.07
CA HIS A 37 0.85 -5.52 16.00
C HIS A 37 1.68 -6.67 16.57
N ALA A 38 2.95 -6.83 16.18
CA ALA A 38 3.82 -7.91 16.65
C ALA A 38 3.96 -8.02 18.18
N SER A 39 3.77 -6.92 18.91
CA SER A 39 3.91 -6.86 20.37
C SER A 39 2.61 -6.59 21.13
N THR A 40 1.47 -6.57 20.41
CA THR A 40 0.17 -6.22 20.99
C THR A 40 -0.60 -7.48 21.37
N VAL A 41 -0.92 -7.62 22.66
CA VAL A 41 -1.58 -8.82 23.23
C VAL A 41 -2.97 -9.07 22.62
N ASP A 42 -3.70 -7.99 22.30
CA ASP A 42 -5.05 -8.04 21.71
C ASP A 42 -5.09 -7.34 20.35
N ALA A 43 -4.17 -7.69 19.46
CA ALA A 43 -4.13 -7.13 18.12
C ALA A 43 -5.42 -7.48 17.34
N PRO A 44 -6.06 -6.50 16.67
CA PRO A 44 -7.13 -6.80 15.73
C PRO A 44 -6.58 -7.65 14.57
N ALA A 45 -7.45 -8.46 13.96
CA ALA A 45 -7.10 -9.19 12.76
C ALA A 45 -6.88 -8.23 11.58
N ALA A 46 -5.91 -8.57 10.71
CA ALA A 46 -5.69 -7.82 9.49
C ALA A 46 -6.96 -7.84 8.61
N LEU A 47 -7.28 -6.70 8.01
CA LEU A 47 -8.41 -6.57 7.10
C LEU A 47 -8.24 -7.49 5.90
N SER A 48 -9.37 -8.00 5.39
CA SER A 48 -9.38 -8.63 4.08
C SER A 48 -8.98 -7.60 3.01
N ARG A 49 -8.46 -8.08 1.87
CA ARG A 49 -8.11 -7.21 0.74
C ARG A 49 -9.29 -6.33 0.32
N LYS A 50 -10.50 -6.89 0.27
CA LYS A 50 -11.71 -6.17 -0.11
C LYS A 50 -12.02 -5.05 0.88
N ASP A 51 -11.97 -5.34 2.18
CA ASP A 51 -12.30 -4.39 3.23
C ASP A 51 -11.25 -3.29 3.35
N PHE A 52 -9.96 -3.62 3.17
CA PHE A 52 -8.89 -2.64 3.07
C PHE A 52 -9.14 -1.62 1.95
N TYR A 53 -9.41 -2.08 0.72
CA TYR A 53 -9.65 -1.16 -0.40
C TYR A 53 -10.97 -0.41 -0.24
N LYS A 54 -11.99 -1.00 0.38
CA LYS A 54 -13.23 -0.31 0.71
C LYS A 54 -12.95 0.84 1.68
N LEU A 55 -12.30 0.56 2.81
CA LEU A 55 -11.93 1.56 3.81
C LEU A 55 -11.07 2.68 3.20
N TRP A 56 -10.10 2.31 2.36
CA TRP A 56 -9.21 3.27 1.70
C TRP A 56 -9.96 4.19 0.73
N GLN A 57 -10.91 3.66 -0.05
CA GLN A 57 -11.76 4.46 -0.93
C GLN A 57 -12.71 5.34 -0.11
N ASP A 58 -13.33 4.79 0.94
CA ASP A 58 -14.21 5.54 1.82
C ASP A 58 -13.42 6.69 2.47
N GLN A 59 -12.20 6.50 2.95
CA GLN A 59 -11.36 7.59 3.49
C GLN A 59 -11.00 8.66 2.44
N LYS A 60 -10.78 8.25 1.18
CA LYS A 60 -10.43 9.18 0.09
C LYS A 60 -11.62 10.04 -0.34
N TRP A 61 -12.82 9.46 -0.37
CA TRP A 61 -13.97 10.00 -1.08
C TRP A 61 -15.18 10.30 -0.20
N THR A 62 -15.23 9.74 1.01
CA THR A 62 -16.28 9.98 2.00
C THR A 62 -15.73 10.83 3.15
N GLY A 63 -16.39 11.96 3.36
CA GLY A 63 -15.96 12.99 4.30
C GLY A 63 -16.47 14.32 3.79
N VAL A 64 -17.40 14.94 4.52
CA VAL A 64 -17.84 16.30 4.20
C VAL A 64 -16.66 17.22 4.47
N LYS A 65 -15.92 17.61 3.42
CA LYS A 65 -15.00 18.74 3.50
C LYS A 65 -15.86 20.01 3.58
N ARG A 66 -16.36 20.33 4.77
CA ARG A 66 -16.97 21.63 5.01
C ARG A 66 -15.85 22.63 4.79
N CYS A 67 -15.92 23.38 3.70
CA CYS A 67 -15.25 24.66 3.63
C CYS A 67 -15.95 25.56 4.65
N CYS A 68 -15.37 25.66 5.83
CA CYS A 68 -15.42 26.92 6.56
C CYS A 68 -14.21 27.75 6.11
#